data_AF-A0A915IZ65-F1
#
_entry.id   AF-A0A915IZ65-F1
#
_cell.length_a   1.000
_cell.length_b   1.000
_cell.length_c   1.000
_cell.angle_alpha   90.00
_cell.angle_beta   90.00
_cell.angle_gamma   90.00
#
_symmetry.space_group_name_H-M   'P 1'
#
loop_
_entity.id
_entity.type
_entity.pdbx_description
1 polymer ?
#
loop_
_entity_poly.entity_id
_entity_poly.type
_entity_poly.pdbx_seq_one_letter_code
_entity_poly.pdbx_strand_id
1 'polypeptide(L)'
;MSSKRKLTVNRAETDEIVHIHLIKEPYYNRIRIEFTIEKNCLYRYNDLSDHRNISSPEMCAAECGKTINCTHAAYNGRNKICLLKHASSKEQIQGTRLKLNNVWCITYNGEDRFGVAAATTTLQPISTTTEDAVSKNFVINESCDYRGSDLSSLENISSARECAANCYKTQR
;
A
#
# COMPACT_ATOMS: atom_id res chain seq x y z
N MET A 1 -20.56 -17.98 -1.80
CA MET A 1 -19.80 -18.26 -3.03
C MET A 1 -18.46 -17.54 -2.94
N SER A 2 -17.35 -18.30 -2.89
CA SER A 2 -16.02 -17.77 -2.57
C SER A 2 -15.35 -17.18 -3.81
N SER A 3 -15.23 -15.85 -3.89
CA SER A 3 -14.63 -15.14 -5.02
C SER A 3 -13.11 -15.22 -4.96
N LYS A 4 -12.52 -16.15 -5.72
CA LYS A 4 -11.07 -16.29 -5.87
C LYS A 4 -10.54 -15.14 -6.73
N ARG A 5 -9.85 -14.18 -6.11
CA ARG A 5 -9.18 -13.07 -6.82
C ARG A 5 -8.05 -13.63 -7.68
N LYS A 6 -8.06 -13.32 -8.97
CA LYS A 6 -7.08 -13.77 -9.96
C LYS A 6 -5.88 -12.81 -9.94
N LEU A 7 -4.74 -13.29 -9.46
CA LEU A 7 -3.46 -12.58 -9.54
C LEU A 7 -2.90 -12.82 -10.96
N THR A 8 -2.65 -11.75 -11.72
CA THR A 8 -2.01 -11.86 -13.05
C THR A 8 -0.55 -11.45 -12.91
N VAL A 9 0.36 -12.40 -13.09
CA VAL A 9 1.81 -12.19 -13.02
C VAL A 9 2.33 -12.10 -14.46
N ASN A 10 2.79 -10.92 -14.87
CA ASN A 10 3.46 -10.72 -16.15
C ASN A 10 4.97 -10.71 -15.91
N ARG A 11 5.67 -11.75 -16.38
CA ARG A 11 7.11 -11.96 -16.22
C ARG A 11 7.87 -11.22 -17.34
N ALA A 12 8.63 -10.20 -16.99
CA ALA A 12 9.69 -9.67 -17.85
C ALA A 12 11.02 -10.23 -17.32
N GLU A 13 11.77 -10.89 -18.19
CA GLU A 13 12.87 -11.78 -17.81
C GLU A 13 14.22 -11.07 -18.03
N THR A 14 14.71 -10.43 -16.97
CA THR A 14 16.15 -10.32 -16.70
C THR A 14 16.36 -11.07 -15.38
N ASP A 15 17.24 -12.08 -15.37
CA ASP A 15 17.21 -13.26 -14.47
C ASP A 15 17.19 -13.04 -12.94
N GLU A 16 17.26 -11.79 -12.47
CA GLU A 16 17.30 -11.45 -11.05
C GLU A 16 16.13 -10.58 -10.58
N ILE A 17 15.31 -10.01 -11.47
CA ILE A 17 14.29 -9.01 -11.11
C ILE A 17 12.93 -9.37 -11.71
N VAL A 18 11.89 -9.48 -10.87
CA VAL A 18 10.50 -9.69 -11.30
C VAL A 18 9.66 -8.46 -10.99
N HIS A 19 8.96 -7.94 -11.99
CA HIS A 19 7.97 -6.89 -11.81
C HIS A 19 6.58 -7.48 -11.56
N ILE A 20 5.91 -7.05 -10.50
CA ILE A 20 4.55 -7.48 -10.18
C ILE A 20 3.63 -6.28 -10.20
N HIS A 21 2.46 -6.48 -10.80
CA HIS A 21 1.38 -5.50 -10.82
C HIS A 21 0.20 -6.04 -10.02
N LEU A 22 -0.08 -5.41 -8.88
CA LEU A 22 -1.29 -5.69 -8.12
C LEU A 22 -2.36 -4.71 -8.57
N ILE A 23 -3.48 -5.24 -9.05
CA ILE A 23 -4.65 -4.44 -9.35
C ILE A 23 -5.53 -4.45 -8.11
N LYS A 24 -5.66 -3.29 -7.46
CA LYS A 24 -6.71 -3.06 -6.47
C LYS A 24 -7.93 -2.57 -7.24
N GLU A 25 -9.04 -3.29 -7.20
CA GLU A 25 -10.32 -2.86 -7.79
C GLU A 25 -11.27 -2.36 -6.68
N PRO A 26 -11.17 -1.10 -6.23
CA PRO A 26 -12.29 -0.40 -5.64
C PRO A 26 -13.15 0.11 -6.80
N TYR A 27 -14.23 -0.60 -7.11
CA TYR A 27 -15.40 -0.30 -7.96
C TYR A 27 -15.32 0.62 -9.22
N TYR A 28 -14.39 1.57 -9.39
CA TYR A 28 -14.20 2.37 -10.62
C TYR A 28 -12.75 2.85 -10.94
N ASN A 29 -11.71 2.53 -10.15
CA ASN A 29 -10.32 2.91 -10.49
C ASN A 29 -9.32 1.76 -10.26
N ARG A 30 -8.69 1.25 -11.32
CA ARG A 30 -7.61 0.26 -11.20
C ARG A 30 -6.33 0.95 -10.72
N ILE A 31 -6.08 0.90 -9.41
CA ILE A 31 -4.78 1.32 -8.86
C ILE A 31 -3.80 0.19 -9.13
N ARG A 32 -2.79 0.46 -9.97
CA ARG A 32 -1.69 -0.44 -10.28
C ARG A 32 -0.58 -0.20 -9.26
N ILE A 33 -0.42 -1.14 -8.34
CA ILE A 33 0.68 -1.12 -7.38
C ILE A 33 1.81 -1.98 -7.97
N GLU A 34 2.97 -1.37 -8.16
CA GLU A 34 4.10 -2.03 -8.81
C GLU A 34 5.20 -2.36 -7.81
N PHE A 35 5.68 -3.60 -7.86
CA PHE A 35 6.79 -4.07 -7.05
C PHE A 35 7.91 -4.61 -7.93
N THR A 36 9.12 -4.49 -7.43
CA THR A 36 10.34 -5.10 -7.95
C THR A 36 10.78 -6.17 -6.97
N ILE A 37 10.89 -7.43 -7.42
CA ILE A 37 11.37 -8.55 -6.61
C ILE A 37 12.75 -8.96 -7.07
N GLU A 38 13.72 -8.85 -6.18
CA GLU A 38 15.10 -9.23 -6.44
C GLU A 38 15.49 -10.46 -5.62
N LYS A 39 16.19 -11.41 -6.24
CA LYS A 39 16.67 -12.61 -5.54
C LYS A 39 17.98 -12.35 -4.79
N ASN A 40 18.26 -13.22 -3.83
CA ASN A 40 19.51 -13.29 -3.08
C ASN A 40 19.88 -11.98 -2.37
N CYS A 41 18.91 -11.31 -1.77
CA CYS A 41 19.16 -10.13 -0.98
C CYS A 41 18.21 -9.97 0.21
N LEU A 42 18.62 -9.15 1.17
CA LEU A 42 17.92 -8.83 2.41
C LEU A 42 17.98 -7.33 2.67
N TYR A 43 16.90 -6.80 3.25
CA TYR A 43 16.88 -5.48 3.90
C TYR A 43 17.08 -5.60 5.41
N ARG A 44 18.06 -4.88 5.97
CA ARG A 44 18.25 -4.77 7.43
C ARG A 44 17.32 -3.73 8.05
N TYR A 45 16.85 -4.01 9.26
CA TYR A 45 16.06 -3.08 10.10
C TYR A 45 14.73 -2.64 9.47
N ASN A 46 14.09 -1.66 10.10
CA ASN A 46 12.84 -1.03 9.67
C ASN A 46 11.66 -2.00 9.52
N ASP A 47 11.64 -3.06 10.32
CA ASP A 47 10.56 -4.04 10.33
C ASP A 47 9.27 -3.41 10.88
N LEU A 48 8.22 -3.45 10.07
CA LEU A 48 6.86 -3.11 10.46
C LEU A 48 6.17 -4.31 11.13
N SER A 49 6.24 -5.47 10.47
CA SER A 49 5.58 -6.71 10.91
C SER A 49 6.18 -7.94 10.23
N ASP A 50 6.04 -9.11 10.85
CA ASP A 50 6.32 -10.40 10.22
C ASP A 50 5.04 -11.18 9.90
N HIS A 51 5.02 -11.79 8.72
CA HIS A 51 3.96 -12.68 8.25
C HIS A 51 4.57 -14.05 7.97
N ARG A 52 4.01 -15.09 8.61
CA ARG A 52 4.49 -16.47 8.48
C ARG A 52 3.61 -17.25 7.51
N ASN A 53 4.14 -18.39 7.04
CA ASN A 53 3.47 -19.27 6.08
C ASN A 53 3.12 -18.58 4.74
N ILE A 54 3.91 -17.57 4.35
CA ILE A 54 3.77 -16.94 3.04
C ILE A 54 4.41 -17.86 2.00
N SER A 55 3.64 -18.30 1.02
CA SER A 55 4.06 -19.36 0.09
C SER A 55 5.13 -18.91 -0.92
N SER A 56 5.21 -17.61 -1.21
CA SER A 56 6.06 -17.08 -2.28
C SER A 56 6.42 -15.60 -2.09
N PRO A 57 7.49 -15.10 -2.74
CA PRO A 57 7.84 -13.67 -2.69
C PRO A 57 6.76 -12.78 -3.33
N GLU A 58 6.03 -13.27 -4.33
CA GLU A 58 4.88 -12.57 -4.94
C GLU A 58 3.75 -12.35 -3.92
N MET A 59 3.48 -13.35 -3.09
CA MET A 59 2.51 -13.22 -2.00
C MET A 59 2.98 -12.24 -0.94
N CYS A 60 4.29 -12.20 -0.64
CA CYS A 60 4.85 -11.19 0.25
C CYS A 60 4.71 -9.77 -0.32
N ALA A 61 4.92 -9.58 -1.63
CA ALA A 61 4.63 -8.31 -2.31
C ALA A 61 3.14 -7.93 -2.21
N ALA A 62 2.25 -8.91 -2.33
CA ALA A 62 0.81 -8.70 -2.16
C ALA A 62 0.46 -8.25 -0.73
N GLU A 63 1.06 -8.84 0.30
CA GLU A 63 0.88 -8.39 1.70
C GLU A 63 1.41 -6.97 1.93
N CYS A 64 2.58 -6.64 1.37
CA CYS A 64 3.09 -5.26 1.40
C CYS A 64 2.16 -4.29 0.65
N GLY A 65 1.61 -4.68 -0.49
CA GLY A 65 0.65 -3.87 -1.25
C GLY A 65 -0.61 -3.54 -0.47
N LYS A 66 -1.09 -4.46 0.38
CA LYS A 66 -2.25 -4.26 1.28
C LYS A 66 -1.92 -3.44 2.51
N THR A 67 -0.67 -3.47 2.98
CA THR A 67 -0.24 -2.83 4.21
C THR A 67 0.06 -1.36 3.97
N ILE A 68 -0.64 -0.50 4.70
CA ILE A 68 -0.43 0.95 4.67
C ILE A 68 1.03 1.24 5.08
N ASN A 69 1.69 2.15 4.38
CA ASN A 69 3.09 2.56 4.60
C ASN A 69 4.15 1.46 4.38
N CYS A 70 3.79 0.26 3.93
CA CYS A 70 4.80 -0.71 3.52
C CYS A 70 5.46 -0.24 2.21
N THR A 71 6.76 0.06 2.28
CA THR A 71 7.55 0.52 1.12
C THR A 71 8.44 -0.58 0.58
N HIS A 72 8.77 -1.57 1.39
CA HIS A 72 9.58 -2.71 0.99
C HIS A 72 9.34 -3.90 1.90
N ALA A 73 9.78 -5.08 1.48
CA ALA A 73 9.72 -6.29 2.27
C ALA A 73 10.91 -7.21 1.99
N ALA A 74 11.18 -8.13 2.92
CA ALA A 74 12.13 -9.21 2.73
C ALA A 74 11.42 -10.56 2.92
N TYR A 75 11.49 -11.43 1.91
CA TYR A 75 10.92 -12.77 1.99
C TYR A 75 12.02 -13.82 2.14
N ASN A 76 11.91 -14.68 3.14
CA ASN A 76 12.80 -15.84 3.32
C ASN A 76 12.08 -17.12 2.89
N GLY A 77 12.57 -17.72 1.81
CA GLY A 77 11.94 -18.89 1.20
C GLY A 77 12.18 -20.20 1.95
N ARG A 78 13.15 -20.25 2.88
CA ARG A 78 13.42 -21.44 3.71
C ARG A 78 12.38 -21.61 4.80
N ASN A 79 12.07 -20.52 5.52
CA ASN A 79 11.13 -20.54 6.65
C ASN A 79 9.76 -19.91 6.31
N LYS A 80 9.56 -19.48 5.06
CA LYS A 80 8.28 -18.92 4.56
C LYS A 80 7.83 -17.68 5.35
N ILE A 81 8.80 -16.84 5.74
CA ILE A 81 8.56 -15.60 6.48
C ILE A 81 8.69 -14.40 5.53
N CYS A 82 7.72 -13.50 5.60
CA CYS A 82 7.69 -12.21 4.93
C CYS A 82 7.82 -11.11 5.99
N LEU A 83 8.88 -10.32 5.92
CA LEU A 83 9.13 -9.18 6.80
C LEU A 83 8.72 -7.91 6.06
N LEU A 84 7.61 -7.31 6.45
CA LEU A 84 7.14 -6.04 5.89
C LEU A 84 7.92 -4.90 6.53
N LYS A 85 8.28 -3.89 5.74
CA LYS A 85 9.18 -2.82 6.16
C LYS A 85 8.74 -1.46 5.63
N HIS A 86 9.19 -0.42 6.32
CA HIS A 86 8.92 0.97 5.96
C HIS A 86 10.22 1.78 5.87
N ALA A 87 10.26 2.76 4.99
CA ALA A 87 11.36 3.70 4.88
C ALA A 87 10.79 5.05 4.46
N SER A 88 11.42 6.12 4.92
CA SER A 88 11.02 7.47 4.53
C SER A 88 11.47 7.83 3.12
N SER A 89 12.48 7.13 2.57
CA SER A 89 12.98 7.34 1.20
C SER A 89 13.55 6.07 0.55
N LYS A 90 13.73 6.10 -0.78
CA LYS A 90 14.35 5.00 -1.55
C LYS A 90 15.84 4.85 -1.23
N GLU A 91 16.53 5.95 -0.91
CA GLU A 91 17.94 5.95 -0.51
C GLU A 91 18.14 5.17 0.79
N GLN A 92 17.22 5.32 1.75
CA GLN A 92 17.24 4.57 2.99
C GLN A 92 17.04 3.06 2.76
N ILE A 93 16.19 2.67 1.79
CA ILE A 93 16.05 1.26 1.40
C ILE A 93 17.38 0.73 0.87
N GLN A 94 18.01 1.43 -0.07
CA GLN A 94 19.24 0.97 -0.71
C GLN A 94 20.40 0.83 0.30
N GLY A 95 20.51 1.73 1.28
CA GLY A 95 21.52 1.66 2.34
C GLY A 95 21.40 0.45 3.27
N THR A 96 20.25 -0.24 3.27
CA THR A 96 20.02 -1.44 4.11
C THR A 96 20.11 -2.76 3.35
N ARG A 97 20.30 -2.69 2.03
CA ARG A 97 20.32 -3.85 1.12
C ARG A 97 21.63 -4.61 1.22
N LEU A 98 21.55 -5.93 1.42
CA LEU A 98 22.70 -6.83 1.43
C LEU A 98 22.45 -8.07 0.60
N LYS A 99 23.51 -8.66 0.05
CA LYS A 99 23.44 -9.96 -0.63
C LYS A 99 23.27 -11.09 0.39
N LEU A 100 22.22 -11.88 0.25
CA LEU A 100 21.93 -13.03 1.11
C LEU A 100 21.15 -14.10 0.36
N ASN A 101 21.71 -15.31 0.26
CA ASN A 101 21.11 -16.41 -0.48
C ASN A 101 19.79 -16.88 0.14
N ASN A 102 18.82 -17.26 -0.72
CA ASN A 102 17.48 -17.73 -0.32
C ASN A 102 16.61 -16.67 0.38
N VAL A 103 16.91 -15.40 0.18
CA VAL A 103 16.09 -14.26 0.59
C VAL A 103 15.81 -13.39 -0.63
N TRP A 104 14.62 -12.82 -0.68
CA TRP A 104 14.17 -11.93 -1.76
C TRP A 104 13.91 -10.55 -1.20
N CYS A 105 14.47 -9.52 -1.84
CA CYS A 105 14.09 -8.14 -1.60
C CYS A 105 12.87 -7.81 -2.45
N ILE A 106 11.91 -7.11 -1.87
CA ILE A 106 10.71 -6.68 -2.54
C ILE A 106 10.59 -5.18 -2.32
N THR A 107 10.57 -4.40 -3.40
CA THR A 107 10.57 -2.93 -3.34
C THR A 107 9.35 -2.38 -4.02
N TYR A 108 8.64 -1.48 -3.35
CA TYR A 108 7.56 -0.72 -3.97
C TYR A 108 8.13 0.35 -4.92
N ASN A 109 7.57 0.44 -6.12
CA ASN A 109 8.09 1.34 -7.15
C ASN A 109 7.51 2.76 -7.09
N GLY A 110 6.30 2.92 -6.53
CA GLY A 110 5.61 4.23 -6.45
C GLY A 110 6.20 5.16 -5.40
N GLU A 111 5.78 6.43 -5.40
CA GLU A 111 6.36 7.48 -4.53
C GLU A 111 5.46 7.90 -3.37
N ASP A 112 4.17 7.57 -3.43
CA ASP A 112 3.11 7.94 -2.49
C ASP A 112 3.27 7.38 -1.08
N ARG A 113 4.19 6.42 -0.88
CA ARG A 113 4.46 5.78 0.42
C ARG A 113 5.73 6.28 1.10
N PHE A 114 6.46 7.20 0.47
CA PHE A 114 7.66 7.83 1.02
C PHE A 114 7.29 9.19 1.65
N GLY A 115 8.08 9.66 2.62
CA GLY A 115 7.82 10.94 3.33
C GLY A 115 6.77 10.89 4.45
N VAL A 116 5.98 9.83 4.58
CA VAL A 116 5.23 9.54 5.81
C VAL A 116 6.22 9.00 6.83
N ALA A 117 6.63 9.82 7.80
CA ALA A 117 7.41 9.31 8.94
C ALA A 117 6.65 8.12 9.53
N ALA A 118 7.36 7.01 9.83
CA ALA A 118 6.81 5.92 10.63
C ALA A 118 6.28 6.54 11.92
N ALA A 119 4.98 6.83 11.96
CA ALA A 119 4.36 7.42 13.12
C ALA A 119 4.55 6.40 14.23
N THR A 120 5.46 6.71 15.16
CA THR A 120 5.65 6.02 16.41
C THR A 120 4.27 5.91 17.00
N THR A 121 3.70 4.71 16.92
CA THR A 121 2.36 4.42 17.41
C THR A 121 2.49 4.42 18.93
N THR A 122 2.46 5.59 19.53
CA THR A 122 1.94 5.74 20.87
C THR A 122 0.46 5.43 20.72
N LEU A 123 0.09 4.23 21.15
CA LEU A 123 -1.30 3.82 21.29
C LEU A 123 -2.01 4.85 22.17
N GLN A 124 -2.67 5.82 21.54
CA GLN A 124 -3.81 6.48 22.15
C GLN A 124 -5.07 5.90 21.53
N PRO A 125 -6.13 5.67 22.35
CA PRO A 125 -7.35 5.04 21.89
C PRO A 125 -7.97 5.93 20.82
N ILE A 126 -7.99 5.45 19.57
CA ILE A 126 -8.62 6.14 18.45
C ILE A 126 -10.13 6.08 18.68
N SER A 127 -10.67 7.16 19.23
CA SER A 127 -12.06 7.54 18.99
C SER A 127 -12.21 7.70 17.48
N THR A 128 -13.00 6.83 16.86
CA THR A 128 -13.35 6.88 15.43
C THR A 128 -14.06 8.20 15.12
N THR A 129 -13.30 9.24 14.76
CA THR A 129 -13.86 10.46 14.19
C THR A 129 -13.99 10.29 12.69
N THR A 130 -15.02 10.91 12.13
CA THR A 130 -15.33 10.93 10.69
C THR A 130 -14.18 11.44 9.80
N GLU A 131 -13.18 12.09 10.39
CA GLU A 131 -12.02 12.68 9.69
C GLU A 131 -11.11 11.61 9.06
N ASP A 132 -10.84 10.51 9.77
CA ASP A 132 -10.03 9.40 9.26
C ASP A 132 -10.74 8.63 8.14
N ALA A 133 -12.07 8.56 8.19
CA ALA A 133 -12.87 7.91 7.16
C ALA A 133 -12.90 8.74 5.87
N VAL A 134 -12.92 10.06 5.98
CA VAL A 134 -12.90 10.96 4.81
C VAL A 134 -11.55 10.90 4.11
N SER A 135 -10.46 11.00 4.86
CA SER A 135 -9.11 10.98 4.29
C SER A 135 -8.75 9.63 3.64
N LYS A 136 -9.42 8.54 4.03
CA LYS A 136 -9.21 7.21 3.44
C LYS A 136 -10.11 6.91 2.23
N ASN A 137 -11.23 7.62 2.08
CA ASN A 137 -12.25 7.30 1.07
C ASN A 137 -12.48 8.38 0.01
N PHE A 138 -12.02 9.61 0.24
CA PHE A 138 -12.26 10.73 -0.67
C PHE A 138 -10.95 11.39 -1.10
N VAL A 139 -10.84 11.67 -2.40
CA VAL A 139 -9.78 12.50 -2.98
C VAL A 139 -10.38 13.88 -3.26
N ILE A 140 -9.75 14.93 -2.73
CA ILE A 140 -10.17 16.31 -2.96
C ILE A 140 -9.33 16.87 -4.09
N ASN A 141 -9.98 17.12 -5.21
CA ASN A 141 -9.38 17.79 -6.37
C ASN A 141 -9.75 19.27 -6.32
N GLU A 142 -8.75 20.13 -6.46
CA GLU A 142 -8.95 21.58 -6.55
C GLU A 142 -9.26 21.98 -7.99
N SER A 143 -9.99 23.10 -8.16
CA SER A 143 -10.30 23.68 -9.47
C SER A 143 -11.02 22.75 -10.45
N CYS A 144 -11.87 21.85 -9.95
CA CYS A 144 -12.69 20.96 -10.77
C CYS A 144 -14.17 20.99 -10.37
N ASP A 145 -15.03 20.70 -11.33
CA ASP A 145 -16.47 20.49 -11.13
C ASP A 145 -16.87 19.14 -11.73
N TYR A 146 -17.74 18.41 -11.03
CA TYR A 146 -18.18 17.07 -11.44
C TYR A 146 -19.55 17.17 -12.10
N ARG A 147 -19.60 16.94 -13.41
CA ARG A 147 -20.87 16.93 -14.16
C ARG A 147 -21.70 15.70 -13.81
N GLY A 148 -22.98 15.89 -13.52
CA GLY A 148 -23.92 14.83 -13.21
C GLY A 148 -25.26 15.37 -12.72
N SER A 149 -26.13 14.47 -12.26
CA SER A 149 -27.33 14.85 -11.53
C SER A 149 -27.01 14.97 -10.04
N ASP A 150 -27.34 16.11 -9.45
CA ASP A 150 -27.13 16.33 -8.02
C ASP A 150 -28.15 15.53 -7.21
N LEU A 151 -27.65 14.65 -6.34
CA LEU A 151 -28.51 13.86 -5.44
C LEU A 151 -29.03 14.70 -4.27
N SER A 152 -28.26 15.69 -3.83
CA SER A 152 -28.61 16.64 -2.77
C SER A 152 -27.61 17.80 -2.75
N SER A 153 -28.06 19.00 -2.36
CA SER A 153 -27.19 20.16 -2.12
C SER A 153 -27.02 20.42 -0.61
N LEU A 154 -25.82 20.85 -0.23
CA LEU A 154 -25.51 21.29 1.13
C LEU A 154 -25.01 22.74 1.08
N GLU A 155 -25.58 23.60 1.92
CA GLU A 155 -25.22 25.00 2.02
C GLU A 155 -24.33 25.26 3.24
N ASN A 156 -23.58 26.38 3.22
CA ASN A 156 -22.73 26.84 4.32
C ASN A 156 -21.62 25.85 4.76
N ILE A 157 -21.13 25.02 3.84
CA ILE A 157 -20.01 24.12 4.09
C ILE A 157 -18.69 24.90 4.09
N SER A 158 -17.90 24.77 5.17
CA SER A 158 -16.70 25.58 5.41
C SER A 158 -15.45 25.06 4.68
N SER A 159 -15.48 23.82 4.18
CA SER A 159 -14.36 23.23 3.45
C SER A 159 -14.75 22.04 2.57
N ALA A 160 -13.92 21.74 1.55
CA ALA A 160 -14.09 20.55 0.73
C ALA A 160 -14.02 19.24 1.55
N ARG A 161 -13.26 19.21 2.65
CA ARG A 161 -13.20 18.04 3.57
C ARG A 161 -14.50 17.84 4.33
N GLU A 162 -15.11 18.91 4.80
CA GLU A 162 -16.41 18.85 5.48
C GLU A 162 -17.51 18.39 4.49
N CYS A 163 -17.45 18.84 3.24
CA CYS A 163 -18.35 18.35 2.18
C CYS A 163 -18.22 16.83 1.98
N ALA A 164 -16.98 16.32 1.88
CA ALA A 164 -16.70 14.90 1.75
C ALA A 164 -17.14 14.08 2.98
N ALA A 165 -17.03 14.63 4.19
CA ALA A 165 -17.54 14.02 5.41
C ALA A 165 -19.05 13.83 5.39
N ASN A 166 -19.79 14.82 4.90
CA ASN A 166 -21.22 14.71 4.78
C ASN A 166 -21.62 13.72 3.68
N CYS A 167 -20.90 13.69 2.56
CA CYS A 167 -21.09 12.67 1.52
C CYS A 167 -20.83 11.24 2.05
N TYR A 168 -19.85 11.04 2.92
CA TYR A 168 -19.63 9.73 3.54
C TYR A 168 -20.80 9.29 4.42
N LYS A 169 -21.39 10.23 5.16
CA LYS A 169 -22.51 9.93 6.08
C LYS A 169 -23.78 9.53 5.33
N THR A 170 -24.01 10.08 4.14
CA THR A 170 -25.19 9.75 3.32
C THR A 170 -25.08 8.42 2.57
N GLN A 171 -23.92 7.75 2.60
CA GLN A 171 -23.69 6.43 2.00
C GLN A 171 -23.90 5.25 2.97
N ARG A 172 -24.22 5.52 4.25
CA ARG A 172 -24.62 4.50 5.24
C ARG A 172 -26.13 4.46 5.38
#